data_AF-A0A9E5KMM7-F1
#
_entry.id   AF-A0A9E5KMM7-F1
#
_cell.length_a   1.000
_cell.length_b   1.000
_cell.length_c   1.000
_cell.angle_alpha   90.00
_cell.angle_beta   90.00
_cell.angle_gamma   90.00
#
_symmetry.space_group_name_H-M   'P 1'
#
loop_
_entity.id
_entity.type
_entity.pdbx_description
1 polymer ?
#
loop_
_entity_poly.entity_id
_entity_poly.type
_entity_poly.pdbx_seq_one_letter_code
_entity_poly.pdbx_strand_id
1 'polypeptide(L)'
;MSQDTFRSESSEGDAFVDDGSSVDIVGFLQRHRRRFFMATLVVGLLTLSAVGISRAIPPVARTAYMEITPTFLGAREGRYPNRAPFSPQDIVATSVVEPVWRAQGLEGVVSLPDLCRNLQI
;
A
#
# COMPACT_ATOMS: atom_id res chain seq x y z
N MET A 1 -65.93 -62.05 35.62
CA MET A 1 -66.41 -60.76 36.17
C MET A 1 -65.19 -60.16 36.85
N SER A 2 -64.39 -59.24 36.29
CA SER A 2 -64.57 -58.21 35.25
C SER A 2 -63.24 -58.11 34.45
N GLN A 3 -63.28 -58.17 33.12
CA GLN A 3 -63.28 -57.05 32.15
C GLN A 3 -61.95 -56.30 32.00
N ASP A 4 -61.54 -56.26 30.73
CA ASP A 4 -60.52 -55.46 30.05
C ASP A 4 -60.43 -54.01 30.52
N THR A 5 -59.28 -53.36 30.28
CA THR A 5 -59.20 -52.16 29.41
C THR A 5 -57.74 -51.75 29.22
N PHE A 6 -57.30 -51.98 27.99
CA PHE A 6 -56.22 -51.28 27.29
C PHE A 6 -56.37 -49.76 27.40
N ARG A 7 -55.33 -49.01 27.76
CA ARG A 7 -55.31 -47.55 27.58
C ARG A 7 -53.96 -47.03 27.07
N SER A 8 -54.05 -46.55 25.84
CA SER A 8 -53.22 -45.63 25.06
C SER A 8 -52.06 -44.89 25.73
N GLU A 9 -50.92 -44.99 25.03
CA GLU A 9 -50.13 -43.88 24.48
C GLU A 9 -50.23 -42.52 25.18
N SER A 10 -49.10 -42.10 25.76
CA SER A 10 -48.62 -40.73 25.65
C SER A 10 -47.15 -40.77 25.22
N SER A 11 -46.96 -40.58 23.91
CA SER A 11 -45.68 -40.19 23.32
C SER A 11 -45.32 -38.80 23.83
N GLU A 12 -44.61 -38.72 24.96
CA GLU A 12 -43.83 -37.53 25.30
C GLU A 12 -42.43 -37.72 24.72
N GLY A 13 -42.27 -37.19 23.51
CA GLY A 13 -40.96 -36.90 22.97
C GLY A 13 -40.31 -35.88 23.87
N ASP A 14 -39.48 -36.37 24.78
CA ASP A 14 -38.55 -35.56 25.55
C ASP A 14 -37.51 -34.99 24.59
N ALA A 15 -37.88 -33.87 23.98
CA ALA A 15 -36.97 -32.91 23.41
C ALA A 15 -36.21 -32.23 24.55
N PHE A 16 -35.36 -32.98 25.25
CA PHE A 16 -34.24 -32.37 25.96
C PHE A 16 -33.18 -32.03 24.93
N VAL A 17 -33.38 -30.89 24.28
CA VAL A 17 -32.26 -30.09 23.77
C VAL A 17 -31.45 -29.73 25.01
N ASP A 18 -30.43 -30.55 25.30
CA ASP A 18 -29.38 -30.22 26.25
C ASP A 18 -28.60 -29.02 25.67
N ASP A 19 -29.10 -27.84 25.98
CA ASP A 19 -28.53 -26.52 25.65
C ASP A 19 -27.30 -26.25 26.54
N GLY A 20 -26.37 -27.21 26.54
CA GLY A 20 -25.15 -27.23 27.34
C GLY A 20 -23.94 -26.60 26.65
N SER A 21 -24.12 -25.86 25.55
CA SER A 21 -22.99 -25.23 24.84
C SER A 21 -23.26 -23.90 24.17
N SER A 22 -24.31 -23.16 24.55
CA SER A 22 -24.33 -21.75 24.23
C SER A 22 -23.27 -21.07 25.11
N VAL A 23 -22.06 -20.92 24.58
CA VAL A 23 -21.07 -20.00 25.14
C VAL A 23 -21.84 -18.69 25.34
N ASP A 24 -21.95 -18.22 26.59
CA ASP A 24 -22.64 -16.98 26.92
C ASP A 24 -21.77 -15.81 26.44
N ILE A 25 -21.72 -15.65 25.11
CA ILE A 25 -20.91 -14.68 24.37
C ILE A 25 -21.32 -13.29 24.84
N VAL A 26 -22.60 -13.08 25.13
CA VAL A 26 -23.15 -11.81 25.58
C VAL A 26 -22.68 -11.49 27.00
N GLY A 27 -22.76 -12.44 27.94
CA GLY A 27 -22.23 -12.27 29.31
C GLY A 27 -20.71 -12.09 29.36
N PHE A 28 -19.97 -12.83 28.53
CA PHE A 28 -18.51 -12.69 28.41
C PHE A 28 -18.12 -11.35 27.82
N LEU A 29 -18.82 -10.90 26.77
CA LEU A 29 -18.61 -9.61 26.11
C LEU A 29 -18.96 -8.44 27.01
N GLN A 30 -19.99 -8.55 27.86
CA GLN A 30 -20.37 -7.50 28.81
C GLN A 30 -19.34 -7.36 29.94
N ARG A 31 -18.76 -8.48 30.42
CA ARG A 31 -17.71 -8.47 31.45
C ARG A 31 -16.33 -8.08 30.90
N HIS A 32 -16.04 -8.39 29.63
CA HIS A 32 -14.78 -8.03 28.97
C HIS A 32 -14.86 -6.76 28.11
N ARG A 33 -16.02 -6.10 28.03
CA ARG A 33 -16.24 -4.90 27.20
C ARG A 33 -15.18 -3.84 27.45
N ARG A 34 -14.85 -3.58 28.72
CA ARG A 34 -13.81 -2.63 29.12
C ARG A 34 -12.41 -3.04 28.64
N ARG A 35 -12.09 -4.34 28.61
CA ARG A 35 -10.81 -4.85 28.10
C ARG A 35 -10.74 -4.73 26.57
N PHE A 36 -11.82 -5.05 25.85
CA PHE A 36 -11.88 -4.86 24.40
C PHE A 36 -11.82 -3.38 24.01
N PHE A 37 -12.50 -2.49 24.74
CA PHE A 37 -12.38 -1.05 24.54
C PHE A 37 -10.95 -0.55 24.76
N MET A 38 -10.30 -0.99 25.84
CA MET A 38 -8.90 -0.62 26.11
C MET A 38 -7.95 -1.19 25.05
N ALA A 39 -8.14 -2.44 24.62
CA ALA A 39 -7.33 -3.04 23.56
C ALA A 39 -7.50 -2.30 22.23
N THR A 40 -8.75 -1.97 21.85
CA THR A 40 -9.04 -1.19 20.64
C THR A 40 -8.46 0.21 20.72
N LEU A 41 -8.49 0.84 21.89
CA LEU A 41 -7.91 2.16 22.12
C LEU A 41 -6.38 2.12 22.00
N VAL A 42 -5.73 1.11 22.58
CA VAL A 42 -4.27 0.92 22.47
C VAL A 42 -3.86 0.67 21.02
N VAL A 43 -4.56 -0.23 20.32
CA VAL A 43 -4.27 -0.52 18.91
C VAL A 43 -4.55 0.71 18.04
N GLY A 44 -5.63 1.42 18.30
CA GLY A 44 -5.96 2.69 17.63
C GLY A 44 -4.88 3.74 17.83
N LEU A 45 -4.39 3.90 19.07
CA LEU A 45 -3.31 4.83 19.40
C LEU A 45 -2.01 4.45 18.67
N LEU A 46 -1.61 3.18 18.71
CA LEU A 46 -0.44 2.68 17.99
C LEU A 46 -0.53 2.91 16.49
N THR A 47 -1.71 2.68 15.90
CA THR A 47 -1.95 2.86 14.47
C THR A 47 -1.85 4.34 14.10
N LEU A 48 -2.46 5.23 14.88
CA LEU A 48 -2.35 6.67 14.70
C LEU A 48 -0.90 7.15 14.81
N SER A 49 -0.17 6.67 15.82
CA SER A 49 1.25 6.98 15.98
C SER A 49 2.08 6.49 14.79
N ALA A 50 1.86 5.27 14.32
CA ALA A 50 2.58 4.72 13.17
C ALA A 50 2.31 5.50 11.88
N VAL A 51 1.05 5.88 11.63
CA VAL A 51 0.69 6.72 10.49
C VAL A 51 1.31 8.12 10.60
N GLY A 52 1.28 8.71 11.80
CA GLY A 52 1.89 10.01 12.08
C GLY A 52 3.40 10.00 11.81
N ILE A 53 4.11 8.98 12.31
CA ILE A 53 5.55 8.79 12.07
C ILE A 53 5.81 8.58 10.58
N SER A 54 5.04 7.72 9.91
CA SER A 54 5.21 7.44 8.48
C SER A 54 5.03 8.69 7.61
N ARG A 55 4.13 9.59 8.00
CA ARG A 55 3.90 10.87 7.31
C ARG A 55 4.95 11.93 7.64
N ALA A 56 5.59 11.83 8.81
CA ALA A 56 6.63 12.75 9.25
C ALA A 56 8.01 12.41 8.67
N ILE A 57 8.24 11.17 8.20
CA ILE A 57 9.49 10.80 7.54
C ILE A 57 9.53 11.48 6.16
N PRO A 58 10.47 12.41 5.90
CA PRO A 58 10.59 13.03 4.60
C PRO A 58 10.94 11.96 3.55
N PRO A 59 10.40 12.05 2.33
CA PRO A 59 10.73 11.11 1.26
C PRO A 59 12.24 11.13 1.03
N VAL A 60 12.87 9.97 1.14
CA VAL A 60 14.30 9.80 0.87
C VAL A 60 14.53 10.10 -0.61
N ALA A 61 15.23 11.20 -0.90
CA ALA A 61 15.66 11.52 -2.25
C ALA A 61 16.63 10.42 -2.72
N ARG A 62 16.15 9.53 -3.59
CA ARG A 62 17.00 8.53 -4.24
C ARG A 62 17.70 9.21 -5.41
N THR A 63 18.97 9.54 -5.24
CA THR A 63 19.82 9.98 -6.34
C THR A 63 20.39 8.77 -7.06
N ALA A 64 20.30 8.75 -8.39
CA ALA A 64 20.94 7.76 -9.24
C ALA A 64 21.95 8.47 -10.13
N TYR A 65 23.17 7.95 -10.20
CA TYR A 65 24.22 8.46 -11.08
C TYR A 65 24.39 7.50 -12.24
N MET A 66 24.43 8.03 -13.46
CA MET A 66 24.67 7.27 -14.67
C MET A 66 25.72 7.98 -15.51
N GLU A 67 26.79 7.27 -15.85
CA GLU A 67 27.80 7.79 -16.76
C GLU A 67 27.33 7.58 -18.20
N ILE A 68 27.20 8.67 -18.95
CA ILE A 68 26.84 8.64 -20.37
C ILE A 68 28.08 8.93 -21.18
N THR A 69 28.55 7.94 -21.95
CA THR A 69 29.63 8.14 -22.93
C THR A 69 29.03 8.35 -24.32
N PRO A 70 29.06 9.57 -24.89
CA PRO A 70 28.61 9.79 -26.25
C PRO A 70 29.54 9.08 -27.25
N THR A 71 28.95 8.27 -28.15
CA THR A 71 29.69 7.42 -29.10
C THR A 71 29.69 7.95 -30.54
N PHE A 72 29.16 9.15 -30.78
CA PHE A 72 29.10 9.73 -32.13
C PHE A 72 30.46 10.23 -32.64
N LEU A 73 30.60 10.33 -33.96
CA LEU A 73 31.82 10.81 -34.63
C LEU A 73 32.10 12.27 -34.22
N GLY A 74 33.27 12.54 -33.65
CA GLY A 74 33.65 13.85 -33.14
C GLY A 74 33.37 14.07 -31.64
N ALA A 75 32.69 13.13 -30.95
CA ALA A 75 32.41 13.25 -29.52
C ALA A 75 33.69 13.37 -28.66
N ARG A 76 34.74 12.62 -29.00
CA ARG A 76 36.06 12.71 -28.32
C ARG A 76 36.76 14.05 -28.53
N GLU A 77 36.40 14.76 -29.58
CA GLU A 77 36.95 16.07 -29.96
C GLU A 77 36.03 17.22 -29.50
N GLY A 78 34.95 16.91 -28.78
CA GLY A 78 33.97 17.90 -28.33
C GLY A 78 33.21 18.55 -29.49
N ARG A 79 32.91 17.80 -30.55
CA ARG A 79 32.19 18.30 -31.73
C ARG A 79 31.09 17.37 -32.18
N TYR A 80 29.98 17.98 -32.59
CA TYR A 80 28.92 17.26 -33.30
C TYR A 80 29.37 16.88 -34.72
N PRO A 81 28.69 15.91 -35.37
CA PRO A 81 28.98 15.52 -36.76
C PRO A 81 28.91 16.67 -37.77
N ASN A 82 28.10 17.70 -37.47
CA ASN A 82 27.99 18.92 -38.27
C ASN A 82 29.08 19.97 -37.98
N ARG A 83 30.13 19.61 -37.21
CA ARG A 83 31.24 20.46 -36.76
C ARG A 83 30.87 21.55 -35.75
N ALA A 84 29.63 21.59 -35.26
CA ALA A 84 29.26 22.49 -34.16
C ALA A 84 29.99 22.08 -32.87
N PRO A 85 30.33 23.03 -31.99
CA PRO A 85 30.86 22.71 -30.67
C PRO A 85 29.83 21.90 -29.89
N PHE A 86 30.28 20.83 -29.25
CA PHE A 86 29.47 19.99 -28.37
C PHE A 86 29.71 20.40 -26.92
N SER A 87 28.63 20.69 -26.19
CA SER A 87 28.65 20.83 -24.74
C SER A 87 27.95 19.63 -24.12
N PRO A 88 28.48 19.03 -23.04
CA PRO A 88 27.73 18.03 -22.28
C PRO A 88 26.35 18.53 -21.86
N GLN A 89 26.21 19.83 -21.55
CA GLN A 89 24.93 20.46 -21.16
C GLN A 89 23.84 20.32 -22.23
N ASP A 90 24.21 20.10 -23.49
CA ASP A 90 23.25 19.89 -24.57
C ASP A 90 22.47 18.56 -24.39
N ILE A 91 23.04 17.57 -23.68
CA ILE A 91 22.40 16.28 -23.40
C ILE A 91 21.19 16.47 -22.47
N VAL A 92 21.28 17.37 -21.50
CA VAL A 92 20.20 17.66 -20.53
C VAL A 92 19.35 18.85 -20.95
N ALA A 93 19.56 19.41 -22.14
CA ALA A 93 18.74 20.49 -22.65
C ALA A 93 17.28 20.04 -22.78
N THR A 94 16.34 20.93 -22.45
CA THR A 94 14.90 20.65 -22.50
C THR A 94 14.46 20.12 -23.87
N SER A 95 15.06 20.60 -24.95
CA SER A 95 14.78 20.13 -26.32
C SER A 95 15.09 18.65 -26.55
N VAL A 96 16.00 18.06 -25.77
CA VAL A 96 16.38 16.64 -25.81
C VAL A 96 15.59 15.84 -24.77
N VAL A 97 15.41 16.41 -23.57
CA VAL A 97 14.73 15.73 -22.46
C VAL A 97 13.22 15.64 -22.68
N GLU A 98 12.59 16.67 -23.23
CA GLU A 98 11.13 16.71 -23.43
C GLU A 98 10.61 15.59 -24.34
N PRO A 99 11.19 15.34 -25.54
CA PRO A 99 10.78 14.21 -26.37
C PRO A 99 10.94 12.86 -25.66
N VAL A 100 12.01 12.67 -24.88
CA VAL A 100 12.25 11.44 -24.13
C VAL A 100 11.24 11.28 -22.99
N TRP A 101 10.94 12.36 -22.27
CA TRP A 101 9.93 12.39 -21.20
C TRP A 101 8.55 11.96 -21.71
N ARG A 102 8.12 12.49 -22.86
CA ARG A 102 6.87 12.08 -23.49
C ARG A 102 6.92 10.65 -24.02
N ALA A 103 8.01 10.28 -24.71
CA ALA A 103 8.16 8.94 -25.30
C ALA A 103 8.19 7.82 -24.24
N GLN A 104 8.73 8.09 -23.05
CA GLN A 104 8.78 7.15 -21.94
C GLN A 104 7.54 7.20 -21.03
N GLY A 105 6.55 8.04 -21.36
CA GLY A 105 5.31 8.16 -20.58
C GLY A 105 5.52 8.66 -19.14
N LEU A 106 6.58 9.45 -18.91
CA LEU A 106 6.97 9.93 -17.58
C LEU A 106 6.04 11.02 -17.02
N GLU A 107 5.06 11.47 -17.83
CA GLU A 107 4.10 12.53 -17.53
C GLU A 107 3.26 12.24 -16.28
N GLY A 108 2.94 10.97 -16.03
CA GLY A 108 2.16 10.55 -14.86
C GLY A 108 2.98 10.36 -13.58
N VAL A 109 4.32 10.42 -13.67
CA VAL A 109 5.23 10.11 -12.56
C VAL A 109 6.01 11.35 -12.11
N VAL A 110 6.48 12.17 -13.05
CA VAL A 110 7.30 13.35 -12.76
C VAL A 110 6.94 14.50 -13.69
N SER A 111 6.80 15.71 -13.14
CA SER A 111 6.59 16.91 -13.94
C SER A 111 7.86 17.24 -14.73
N LEU A 112 7.71 17.76 -15.95
CA LEU A 112 8.86 18.15 -16.77
C LEU A 112 9.76 19.21 -16.09
N PRO A 113 9.23 20.26 -15.42
CA PRO A 113 10.06 21.20 -14.68
C PRO A 113 10.87 20.55 -13.54
N ASP A 114 10.28 19.57 -12.84
CA ASP A 114 10.98 18.87 -11.77
C ASP A 114 12.04 17.92 -12.32
N LEU A 115 11.78 17.28 -13.46
CA LEU A 115 12.77 16.46 -14.15
C LEU A 115 13.99 17.31 -14.58
N CYS A 116 13.76 18.42 -15.29
CA CYS A 116 14.86 19.29 -15.73
C CYS A 116 15.66 19.89 -14.58
N ARG A 117 15.04 20.16 -13.42
CA ARG A 117 15.73 20.66 -12.23
C ARG A 117 16.70 19.64 -11.61
N ASN A 118 16.35 18.36 -11.69
CA ASN A 118 17.10 17.28 -11.06
C ASN A 118 18.16 16.64 -11.98
N LEU A 119 18.14 16.95 -13.28
CA LEU A 119 19.17 16.51 -14.23
C LEU A 119 20.39 17.42 -14.14
N GLN A 120 21.53 16.84 -13.78
CA GLN A 120 22.83 17.52 -13.68
C GLN A 120 23.91 16.63 -14.33
N ILE A 121 24.93 17.26 -14.91
CA ILE A 121 26.07 16.61 -15.59
C ILE A 121 27.37 17.15 -15.01
#